data_AF-A0A9D9KGH1-F1
#
_entry.id   AF-A0A9D9KGH1-F1
#
_cell.length_a   1.000
_cell.length_b   1.000
_cell.length_c   1.000
_cell.angle_alpha   90.00
_cell.angle_beta   90.00
_cell.angle_gamma   90.00
#
_symmetry.space_group_name_H-M   'P 1'
#
loop_
_entity.id
_entity.type
_entity.pdbx_description
1 polymer ?
#
loop_
_entity_poly.entity_id
_entity_poly.type
_entity_poly.pdbx_seq_one_letter_code
_entity_poly.pdbx_strand_id
1 'polypeptide(L)' 'MTLTSSSLSQNQHAQQVYKGHLIVPRYSRSWWWVTVIDPDGRELKDKEFALADGQTSIEAAIARAKQAIDTVWG' A
#
# COMPACT_ATOMS: atom_id res chain seq x y z
N MET A 1 12.28 37.30 1.24
CA MET A 1 11.47 36.49 0.30
C MET A 1 11.16 35.19 1.01
N THR A 2 9.99 35.12 1.64
CA THR A 2 9.59 34.01 2.51
C THR A 2 8.97 32.94 1.61
N LEU A 3 9.66 31.81 1.43
CA LEU A 3 9.10 30.64 0.78
C LEU A 3 7.95 30.14 1.63
N THR A 4 6.73 30.45 1.22
CA THR A 4 5.51 29.80 1.70
C THR A 4 5.59 28.35 1.24
N SER A 5 6.08 27.49 2.13
CA SER A 5 5.95 26.03 2.05
C SER A 5 4.48 25.67 2.20
N SER A 6 3.69 26.01 1.18
CA SER A 6 2.27 25.68 1.07
C SER A 6 2.17 24.16 0.88
N SER A 7 2.07 23.46 2.01
CA SER A 7 1.13 22.35 2.17
C SER A 7 1.03 21.35 1.01
N LEU A 8 2.12 20.64 0.74
CA LEU A 8 2.11 19.34 0.02
C LEU A 8 1.51 18.19 0.88
N SER A 9 0.66 18.50 1.87
CA SER A 9 0.02 17.53 2.76
C SER A 9 -1.24 16.88 2.17
N GLN A 10 -1.28 16.65 0.85
CA GLN A 10 -2.47 16.09 0.19
C GLN A 10 -2.27 14.75 -0.52
N ASN A 11 -1.07 14.14 -0.48
CA ASN A 11 -0.84 12.83 -1.11
C ASN A 11 0.23 11.96 -0.41
N GLN A 12 0.42 12.13 0.90
CA GLN A 12 1.36 11.31 1.67
C GLN A 12 0.66 10.13 2.35
N HIS A 13 0.09 9.24 1.56
CA HIS A 13 -0.04 7.87 2.03
C HIS A 13 1.34 7.23 1.90
N ALA A 14 2.19 7.48 2.90
CA ALA A 14 3.57 7.06 2.92
C ALA A 14 3.64 5.55 2.73
N GLN A 15 4.45 5.12 1.77
CA GLN A 15 4.78 3.71 1.53
C GLN A 15 5.29 3.12 2.85
N GLN A 16 4.88 1.90 3.18
CA GLN A 16 5.21 1.26 4.46
C GLN A 16 5.96 -0.04 4.23
N VAL A 17 6.96 -0.33 5.05
CA VAL A 17 7.63 -1.64 5.03
C VAL A 17 7.05 -2.50 6.14
N TYR A 18 6.67 -3.74 5.83
CA TYR A 18 6.15 -4.72 6.78
C TYR A 18 6.79 -6.10 6.55
N LYS A 19 7.44 -6.67 7.56
CA LYS A 19 8.17 -7.96 7.46
C LYS A 19 9.08 -8.04 6.22
N GLY A 20 9.82 -6.97 5.92
CA GLY A 20 10.69 -6.89 4.74
C GLY A 20 9.99 -6.63 3.40
N HIS A 21 8.65 -6.60 3.37
CA HIS A 21 7.86 -6.32 2.18
C HIS A 21 7.50 -4.84 2.11
N LEU A 22 7.64 -4.24 0.93
CA LEU A 22 7.22 -2.86 0.69
C LEU A 22 5.74 -2.84 0.27
N ILE A 23 4.91 -2.17 1.06
CA ILE A 23 3.49 -1.94 0.82
C ILE A 23 3.34 -0.53 0.25
N VAL A 24 2.85 -0.45 -0.98
CA VAL A 24 2.61 0.80 -1.71
C VAL A 24 1.11 0.96 -1.93
N PRO A 25 0.43 1.80 -1.13
CA PRO A 25 -0.97 2.11 -1.36
C PRO A 25 -1.16 2.87 -2.67
N ARG A 26 -2.26 2.56 -3.36
CA ARG A 26 -2.66 3.14 -4.64
C ARG A 26 -4.13 3.55 -4.56
N TYR A 27 -4.45 4.66 -5.22
CA TYR A 27 -5.82 5.14 -5.38
C TYR A 27 -6.07 5.51 -6.84
N SER A 28 -7.13 4.98 -7.42
CA SER A 28 -7.60 5.34 -8.74
C SER A 28 -9.04 4.89 -8.90
N ARG A 29 -9.77 5.50 -9.85
CA ARG A 29 -11.16 5.13 -10.18
C ARG A 29 -12.06 4.99 -8.94
N SER A 30 -11.83 5.83 -7.94
CA SER A 30 -12.57 5.88 -6.67
C SER A 30 -12.42 4.66 -5.74
N TRP A 31 -11.43 3.80 -5.95
CA TRP A 31 -11.12 2.70 -5.03
C TRP A 31 -9.65 2.69 -4.59
N TRP A 32 -9.40 2.13 -3.40
CA TRP A 32 -8.05 1.90 -2.88
C TRP A 32 -7.59 0.47 -3.16
N TRP A 33 -6.29 0.32 -3.45
CA TRP A 33 -5.60 -0.96 -3.45
C TRP A 33 -4.17 -0.82 -2.96
N VAL A 34 -3.46 -1.93 -2.80
CA VAL A 34 -2.03 -1.93 -2.46
C VAL A 34 -1.23 -2.74 -3.47
N THR A 35 -0.02 -2.31 -3.74
CA THR A 35 1.01 -3.13 -4.36
C THR A 35 1.95 -3.59 -3.26
N VAL A 36 2.13 -4.91 -3.12
CA VAL A 36 3.12 -5.47 -2.20
C VAL A 36 4.32 -5.91 -3.02
N ILE A 37 5.52 -5.52 -2.59
CA ILE A 37 6.79 -5.88 -3.22
C ILE A 37 7.58 -6.69 -2.21
N ASP A 38 8.05 -7.87 -2.60
CA ASP A 38 8.85 -8.75 -1.76
C ASP A 38 10.29 -8.19 -1.55
N PRO A 39 11.07 -8.76 -0.63
CA PRO A 39 12.45 -8.33 -0.40
C PRO A 39 13.37 -8.46 -1.63
N ASP A 40 13.01 -9.32 -2.58
CA ASP A 40 13.74 -9.52 -3.84
C ASP A 40 13.35 -8.48 -4.92
N GLY A 41 12.44 -7.56 -4.60
CA GLY A 41 11.99 -6.49 -5.49
C GLY A 41 10.90 -6.92 -6.47
N ARG A 42 10.26 -8.07 -6.29
CA ARG A 42 9.17 -8.59 -7.11
C ARG A 42 7.83 -8.13 -6.57
N GLU A 43 6.99 -7.63 -7.48
CA GLU A 43 5.60 -7.33 -7.16
C GLU A 43 4.81 -8.63 -6.96
N LEU A 44 4.23 -8.80 -5.78
CA LEU A 44 3.35 -9.91 -5.45
C LEU A 44 1.97 -9.65 -6.06
N LYS A 45 1.67 -10.36 -7.15
CA LYS A 45 0.41 -10.23 -7.92
C LYS A 45 -0.53 -11.42 -7.72
N ASP A 46 -0.18 -12.36 -6.85
CA ASP A 46 -0.96 -13.56 -6.61
C ASP A 46 -2.35 -13.25 -6.07
N LYS A 47 -3.27 -14.21 -6.22
CA LYS A 47 -4.69 -14.05 -5.85
C LYS A 47 -4.91 -13.49 -4.45
N GLU A 48 -4.03 -13.80 -3.49
CA GLU A 48 -4.12 -13.26 -2.12
C GLU A 48 -3.79 -11.76 -2.03
N PHE A 49 -2.92 -11.26 -2.90
CA PHE A 49 -2.54 -9.84 -3.01
C PHE A 49 -3.41 -9.07 -4.02
N ALA A 50 -3.95 -9.76 -5.03
CA ALA A 50 -4.89 -9.20 -6.01
C ALA A 50 -6.27 -8.86 -5.41
N LEU A 51 -6.63 -9.45 -4.26
CA LEU A 51 -7.87 -9.13 -3.54
C LEU A 51 -7.80 -7.85 -2.69
N ALA A 52 -6.68 -7.12 -2.73
CA ALA A 52 -6.62 -5.76 -2.21
C ALA A 52 -7.26 -4.73 -3.14
N ASP A 53 -7.74 -5.13 -4.32
CA ASP A 53 -8.52 -4.28 -5.21
C ASP A 53 -9.93 -4.00 -4.62
N GLY A 54 -10.33 -2.73 -4.58
CA GLY A 54 -11.71 -2.34 -4.26
C GLY A 54 -11.99 -1.98 -2.79
N GLN A 55 -10.97 -1.66 -1.99
CA GLN A 55 -11.19 -1.31 -0.59
C GLN A 55 -11.79 0.09 -0.45
N THR A 56 -12.72 0.22 0.50
CA THR A 56 -13.43 1.48 0.80
C THR A 56 -12.54 2.51 1.50
N SER A 57 -11.44 2.06 2.12
CA SER A 57 -10.43 2.91 2.74
C SER A 57 -9.03 2.35 2.54
N ILE A 58 -8.04 3.25 2.61
CA ILE A 58 -6.63 2.87 2.55
C ILE A 58 -6.22 1.94 3.71
N GLU A 59 -6.75 2.19 4.91
CA GLU A 59 -6.42 1.41 6.10
C GLU A 59 -6.86 -0.05 5.93
N ALA A 60 -8.04 -0.26 5.34
CA ALA A 60 -8.52 -1.60 5.00
C ALA A 60 -7.60 -2.28 3.97
N ALA A 61 -7.14 -1.56 2.95
CA ALA A 61 -6.20 -2.09 1.96
C ALA A 61 -4.85 -2.48 2.57
N ILE A 62 -4.30 -1.65 3.45
CA ILE A 62 -3.04 -1.94 4.15
C ILE A 62 -3.22 -3.11 5.13
N ALA A 63 -4.31 -3.15 5.89
CA ALA A 63 -4.58 -4.24 6.83
C ALA A 63 -4.71 -5.59 6.10
N ARG A 64 -5.41 -5.60 4.96
CA ARG A 64 -5.53 -6.78 4.10
C ARG A 64 -4.16 -7.23 3.56
N ALA A 65 -3.32 -6.30 3.14
CA ALA A 65 -1.96 -6.58 2.69
C ALA A 65 -1.11 -7.24 3.77
N LYS A 66 -1.16 -6.72 4.99
CA LYS A 66 -0.44 -7.29 6.15
C LYS A 66 -0.94 -8.70 6.46
N GLN A 67 -2.26 -8.90 6.47
CA GLN A 67 -2.85 -10.23 6.68
C GLN A 67 -2.40 -11.25 5.61
N ALA A 68 -2.32 -10.84 4.34
CA ALA A 68 -1.83 -11.69 3.27
C ALA A 68 -0.33 -12.03 3.47
N ILE A 69 0.49 -11.05 3.86
CA ILE A 69 1.91 -11.29 4.20
C ILE A 69 2.01 -12.29 5.37
N ASP A 70 1.20 -12.12 6.41
CA ASP A 70 1.17 -13.02 7.57
C ASP A 70 0.68 -14.43 7.22
N THR A 71 -0.16 -14.59 6.20
CA THR A 71 -0.68 -15.90 5.79
C THR A 71 0.35 -16.68 4.98
N VAL A 72 1.09 -16.00 4.10
CA VAL A 72 2.05 -16.64 3.19
C VAL A 72 3.44 -16.79 3.82
N TRP A 73 3.84 -15.87 4.72
CA TRP A 73 5.18 -15.82 5.33
C TRP A 73 5.15 -15.73 6.87
N GLY A 74 4.02 -16.05 7.52
CA GLY A 74 3.89 -16.10 8.97
C GLY A 74 4.43 -17.37 9.62
#